data_AF-A0A388SWE0-F1
#
_entry.id   AF-A0A388SWE0-F1
#
_cell.length_a   1.000
_cell.length_b   1.000
_cell.length_c   1.000
_cell.angle_alpha   90.00
_cell.angle_beta   90.00
_cell.angle_gamma   90.00
#
_symmetry.space_group_name_H-M   'P 1'
#
loop_
_entity.id
_entity.type
_entity.pdbx_description
1 polymer ?
#
loop_
_entity_poly.entity_id
_entity_poly.type
_entity_poly.pdbx_seq_one_letter_code
_entity_poly.pdbx_strand_id
1 'polypeptide(L)'
;MTQGAGQGPVVRTATLRDFRVPPYAQVPVQSQPCSEEYVLAHPEDSVPQPVSRLPGESAPQPAPADRSDDPDRADATDQADDPDRGDDPGQADDPDRPAPAAEAADGGPGTAPDRTGDSVLQAPQAPQAPRVHPGDAVPDDEPPEGYTPTQRDLPVVNRGDTVLAAAAPAQQPAPEGLGPLYVVGDVHGYLDELVAALAAQGLIDSEGHWSAGNTRLWFLGDFTDRGPDGIGVIDLVMRLSAEAAAAGGYCKALMGNHELLIIGARRFGDTPVNSGAGTATFQAAWLLNGGQKNDMDRLQDVHLQWMSRLDAVVEEDGHLLMHSDTTAYLDYGTTIEDVNDTVHEIINRNDADECWDLFRKFTKRFAFRDDNGPQAVRELLATYGGGRVVHGHSPIPYLLGEVGAEDADGEENSEPLVEGPHVYADGLAVAMDGGVTMAGRLLVAQLPLEA
;
A
#
# COMPACT_ATOMS: atom_id res chain seq x y z
N MET A 1 -57.03 1.47 19.63
CA MET A 1 -56.51 2.76 20.17
C MET A 1 -55.22 2.42 20.91
N THR A 2 -54.05 2.48 20.23
CA THR A 2 -53.06 3.62 20.20
C THR A 2 -52.39 3.81 21.57
N GLN A 3 -51.07 3.78 21.83
CA GLN A 3 -49.76 4.01 21.13
C GLN A 3 -48.66 3.19 21.88
N GLY A 4 -47.45 2.82 21.40
CA GLY A 4 -46.44 3.45 20.52
C GLY A 4 -45.35 4.12 21.39
N ALA A 5 -44.22 3.49 21.76
CA ALA A 5 -42.94 3.29 21.04
C ALA A 5 -42.12 4.58 20.74
N GLY A 6 -40.83 4.60 21.14
CA GLY A 6 -39.84 5.54 20.61
C GLY A 6 -38.71 5.95 21.57
N GLN A 7 -37.68 5.12 21.75
CA GLN A 7 -36.33 5.60 22.09
C GLN A 7 -35.63 5.96 20.78
N GLY A 8 -35.34 7.24 20.58
CA GLY A 8 -34.61 7.76 19.42
C GLY A 8 -33.09 7.54 19.53
N PRO A 9 -32.36 7.70 18.41
CA PRO A 9 -30.93 7.38 18.35
C PRO A 9 -30.07 8.47 18.98
N VAL A 10 -28.98 8.03 19.62
CA VAL A 10 -27.92 8.89 20.16
C VAL A 10 -27.14 9.48 18.99
N VAL A 11 -27.36 10.76 18.72
CA VAL A 11 -26.53 11.56 17.80
C VAL A 11 -25.15 11.73 18.45
N ARG A 12 -24.14 11.06 17.89
CA ARG A 12 -22.73 11.36 18.19
C ARG A 12 -22.25 12.39 17.17
N THR A 13 -22.03 13.60 17.66
CA THR A 13 -21.48 14.73 16.92
C THR A 13 -20.13 14.36 16.33
N ALA A 14 -20.00 14.40 15.00
CA ALA A 14 -18.71 14.36 14.34
C ALA A 14 -17.97 15.66 14.67
N THR A 15 -16.86 15.57 15.42
CA THR A 15 -15.96 16.70 15.57
C THR A 15 -15.27 16.93 14.23
N LEU A 16 -15.73 17.95 13.49
CA LEU A 16 -14.97 18.59 12.43
C LEU A 16 -13.58 18.92 12.98
N ARG A 17 -12.54 18.29 12.44
CA ARG A 17 -11.15 18.70 12.69
C ARG A 17 -10.63 19.29 11.39
N ASP A 18 -10.28 20.57 11.46
CA ASP A 18 -9.56 21.31 10.43
C ASP A 18 -8.34 20.53 9.94
N PHE A 19 -8.36 20.11 8.68
CA PHE A 19 -7.18 19.62 7.98
C PHE A 19 -6.51 20.79 7.25
N ARG A 20 -5.80 21.62 8.02
CA ARG A 20 -4.76 22.48 7.46
C ARG A 20 -3.42 21.76 7.55
N VAL A 21 -2.85 21.39 6.41
CA VAL A 21 -1.39 21.31 6.30
C VAL A 21 -0.87 22.73 6.53
N PRO A 22 -0.05 23.00 7.55
CA PRO A 22 0.42 24.37 7.79
C PRO A 22 1.25 24.84 6.59
N PRO A 23 1.06 26.08 6.09
CA PRO A 23 2.09 26.71 5.27
C PRO A 23 3.33 26.87 6.14
N TYR A 24 4.45 26.27 5.72
CA TYR A 24 5.71 26.34 6.44
C TYR A 24 6.09 27.79 6.74
N ALA A 25 6.31 28.09 8.03
CA ALA A 25 6.86 29.36 8.45
C ALA A 25 8.29 29.50 7.89
N GLN A 26 8.51 30.53 7.07
CA GLN A 26 9.87 30.96 6.75
C GLN A 26 10.52 31.52 8.02
N VAL A 27 11.54 30.83 8.51
CA VAL A 27 12.45 31.40 9.51
C VAL A 27 13.38 32.36 8.77
N PRO A 28 13.54 33.62 9.21
CA PRO A 28 14.44 34.55 8.54
C PRO A 28 15.89 34.14 8.84
N VAL A 29 16.59 33.68 7.82
CA VAL A 29 18.06 33.59 7.85
C VAL A 29 18.59 35.02 7.79
N GLN A 30 19.28 35.44 8.86
CA GLN A 30 20.07 36.67 8.84
C GLN A 30 21.20 36.52 7.82
N SER A 31 21.05 37.20 6.69
CA SER A 31 22.08 37.36 5.67
C SER A 31 23.23 38.23 6.20
N GLN A 32 24.44 37.70 6.24
CA GLN A 32 25.68 38.48 6.10
C GLN A 32 26.36 38.11 4.78
N PRO A 33 26.93 39.08 4.05
CA PRO A 33 27.28 38.89 2.65
C PRO A 33 28.70 38.33 2.53
N CYS A 34 28.87 37.36 1.62
CA CYS A 34 30.15 37.21 0.94
C CYS A 34 29.88 36.81 -0.51
N SER A 35 30.12 37.79 -1.37
CA SER A 35 30.23 37.72 -2.81
C SER A 35 31.30 36.69 -3.22
N GLU A 36 30.98 35.83 -4.18
CA GLU A 36 31.86 35.55 -5.32
C GLU A 36 31.07 34.78 -6.40
N GLU A 37 30.84 35.45 -7.52
CA GLU A 37 30.40 34.87 -8.80
C GLU A 37 31.52 33.99 -9.37
N TYR A 38 31.19 32.77 -9.79
CA TYR A 38 31.99 32.04 -10.77
C TYR A 38 31.20 31.94 -12.09
N VAL A 39 31.59 32.80 -13.02
CA VAL A 39 31.24 32.73 -14.44
C VAL A 39 32.27 31.86 -15.16
N LEU A 40 31.77 31.00 -16.05
CA LEU A 40 32.47 30.14 -17.00
C LEU A 40 33.64 30.84 -17.73
N ALA A 41 34.73 30.12 -17.96
CA ALA A 41 35.80 30.55 -18.85
C ALA A 41 36.20 29.49 -19.89
N HIS A 42 36.31 29.94 -21.14
CA HIS A 42 37.30 29.55 -22.15
C HIS A 42 37.58 30.80 -23.01
N PRO A 43 38.74 30.95 -23.69
CA PRO A 43 40.08 30.43 -23.43
C PRO A 43 41.19 31.53 -23.56
N GLU A 44 42.45 31.06 -23.52
CA GLU A 44 43.70 31.69 -23.98
C GLU A 44 44.59 32.45 -22.96
N ASP A 45 45.82 31.91 -22.89
CA ASP A 45 47.11 32.55 -22.66
C ASP A 45 47.63 32.96 -21.27
N SER A 46 48.79 32.34 -20.96
CA SER A 46 49.96 32.86 -20.22
C SER A 46 50.13 32.53 -18.73
N VAL A 47 50.89 31.44 -18.51
CA VAL A 47 51.76 31.13 -17.34
C VAL A 47 52.84 32.25 -17.23
N PRO A 48 53.41 32.71 -16.06
CA PRO A 48 54.00 31.88 -15.00
C PRO A 48 54.07 32.39 -13.51
N GLN A 49 54.05 31.39 -12.61
CA GLN A 49 54.98 31.10 -11.47
C GLN A 49 54.97 31.90 -10.13
N PRO A 50 55.41 31.25 -9.01
CA PRO A 50 55.01 31.54 -7.62
C PRO A 50 56.16 31.96 -6.68
N VAL A 51 55.83 32.43 -5.48
CA VAL A 51 56.70 32.56 -4.28
C VAL A 51 55.80 33.04 -3.12
N SER A 52 55.96 32.74 -1.82
CA SER A 52 56.69 31.78 -0.98
C SER A 52 56.13 32.01 0.44
N ARG A 53 56.04 30.96 1.27
CA ARG A 53 55.68 31.05 2.70
C ARG A 53 56.84 31.62 3.55
N LEU A 54 56.54 32.20 4.72
CA LEU A 54 57.05 31.82 6.07
C LEU A 54 56.57 32.80 7.20
N PRO A 55 56.76 32.51 8.53
CA PRO A 55 55.68 32.54 9.56
C PRO A 55 55.97 33.39 10.84
N GLY A 56 55.07 33.31 11.85
CA GLY A 56 55.17 33.90 13.22
C GLY A 56 54.12 35.01 13.41
N GLU A 57 53.33 35.18 14.47
CA GLU A 57 53.53 35.04 15.93
C GLU A 57 52.18 34.90 16.67
N SER A 58 52.28 34.62 17.97
CA SER A 58 51.30 34.20 18.98
C SER A 58 50.27 35.25 19.46
N ALA A 59 49.18 34.74 20.07
CA ALA A 59 47.98 35.42 20.61
C ALA A 59 48.18 36.37 21.82
N PRO A 60 47.12 37.10 22.26
CA PRO A 60 46.39 36.66 23.47
C PRO A 60 44.86 36.94 23.53
N GLN A 61 44.17 36.18 24.39
CA GLN A 61 42.76 36.31 24.84
C GLN A 61 42.54 37.47 25.84
N PRO A 62 41.27 37.89 26.09
CA PRO A 62 40.87 38.46 27.37
C PRO A 62 39.74 37.70 28.09
N ALA A 63 39.72 37.88 29.42
CA ALA A 63 38.77 37.34 30.42
C ALA A 63 37.79 38.42 30.95
N PRO A 64 36.75 38.09 31.76
CA PRO A 64 35.58 38.94 32.05
C PRO A 64 35.46 39.48 33.51
N ALA A 65 34.56 40.47 33.72
CA ALA A 65 33.90 40.90 34.98
C ALA A 65 32.67 41.78 34.60
N ASP A 66 31.55 41.92 35.33
CA ASP A 66 31.40 42.17 36.78
C ASP A 66 29.93 41.97 37.27
N ARG A 67 29.74 41.94 38.59
CA ARG A 67 28.52 41.62 39.39
C ARG A 67 27.76 42.85 39.95
N SER A 68 26.50 42.66 40.34
CA SER A 68 25.72 43.28 41.47
C SER A 68 24.26 42.82 41.32
N ASP A 69 23.39 42.60 42.31
CA ASP A 69 23.37 42.51 43.77
C ASP A 69 22.07 41.74 44.13
N ASP A 70 22.08 40.99 45.24
CA ASP A 70 20.93 40.39 45.97
C ASP A 70 20.60 41.33 47.17
N PRO A 71 19.44 41.36 47.88
CA PRO A 71 18.66 40.19 48.34
C PRO A 71 17.13 40.35 48.50
N ASP A 72 16.38 39.24 48.48
CA ASP A 72 15.41 38.99 49.57
C ASP A 72 14.94 37.53 49.69
N ARG A 73 14.77 37.14 50.95
CA ARG A 73 14.71 35.78 51.50
C ARG A 73 13.24 35.35 51.70
N ALA A 74 12.87 34.11 51.36
CA ALA A 74 11.98 33.30 52.21
C ALA A 74 12.01 31.82 51.81
N ASP A 75 12.21 31.03 52.86
CA ASP A 75 12.40 29.59 52.97
C ASP A 75 11.05 28.93 53.28
N ALA A 76 10.78 27.73 52.74
CA ALA A 76 9.90 26.73 53.34
C ALA A 76 9.96 25.41 52.55
N THR A 77 10.66 24.48 53.16
CA THR A 77 10.62 23.02 52.96
C THR A 77 9.30 22.45 53.49
N ASP A 78 8.77 21.38 52.87
CA ASP A 78 8.19 20.30 53.67
C ASP A 78 8.20 18.95 52.91
N GLN A 79 8.71 17.94 53.59
CA GLN A 79 8.66 16.52 53.27
C GLN A 79 7.53 15.90 54.11
N ALA A 80 6.84 14.88 53.58
CA ALA A 80 6.19 13.88 54.45
C ALA A 80 6.12 12.52 53.75
N ASP A 81 6.79 11.56 54.37
CA ASP A 81 6.63 10.11 54.27
C ASP A 81 5.23 9.66 54.71
N ASP A 82 4.73 8.54 54.17
CA ASP A 82 4.16 7.45 55.00
C ASP A 82 4.09 6.12 54.20
N PRO A 83 4.49 4.96 54.79
CA PRO A 83 4.39 3.63 54.20
C PRO A 83 3.27 2.79 54.85
N ASP A 84 2.77 1.75 54.16
CA ASP A 84 2.14 0.63 54.87
C ASP A 84 2.33 -0.72 54.16
N ARG A 85 2.62 -1.75 54.96
CA ARG A 85 2.88 -3.16 54.63
C ARG A 85 2.24 -4.02 55.73
N GLY A 86 1.60 -5.10 55.32
CA GLY A 86 1.31 -6.30 56.13
C GLY A 86 0.14 -7.09 55.51
N ASP A 87 -0.02 -8.40 55.59
CA ASP A 87 0.80 -9.59 55.91
C ASP A 87 -0.19 -10.78 55.71
N ASP A 88 0.19 -11.78 54.88
CA ASP A 88 -0.02 -13.27 54.85
C ASP A 88 -1.22 -14.00 55.56
N PRO A 89 -1.37 -15.36 55.54
CA PRO A 89 -1.47 -16.41 54.50
C PRO A 89 -2.82 -17.23 54.57
N GLY A 90 -3.06 -18.14 53.61
CA GLY A 90 -4.10 -19.19 53.73
C GLY A 90 -3.98 -20.32 52.70
N GLN A 91 -3.78 -21.55 53.18
CA GLN A 91 -3.36 -22.77 52.51
C GLN A 91 -4.46 -23.85 52.58
N ALA A 92 -4.64 -24.67 51.52
CA ALA A 92 -5.23 -26.04 51.45
C ALA A 92 -5.71 -26.30 50.00
N ASP A 93 -5.68 -27.46 49.35
CA ASP A 93 -5.08 -28.79 49.52
C ASP A 93 -5.14 -29.45 48.11
N ASP A 94 -4.13 -30.27 47.77
CA ASP A 94 -4.01 -31.19 46.61
C ASP A 94 -4.97 -32.42 46.80
N PRO A 95 -4.99 -33.52 46.00
CA PRO A 95 -4.42 -33.82 44.68
C PRO A 95 -5.35 -34.61 43.72
N ASP A 96 -4.97 -34.76 42.45
CA ASP A 96 -5.00 -36.10 41.83
C ASP A 96 -4.03 -36.22 40.64
N ARG A 97 -3.09 -37.15 40.77
CA ARG A 97 -2.14 -37.60 39.74
C ARG A 97 -1.93 -39.10 39.94
N PRO A 98 -1.69 -39.86 38.87
CA PRO A 98 -0.70 -40.91 38.98
C PRO A 98 0.32 -40.90 37.82
N ALA A 99 1.58 -41.08 38.20
CA ALA A 99 2.68 -41.67 37.42
C ALA A 99 2.93 -43.09 38.03
N PRO A 100 4.02 -43.87 37.77
CA PRO A 100 5.20 -43.63 36.92
C PRO A 100 5.78 -44.91 36.22
N ALA A 101 6.95 -44.76 35.57
CA ALA A 101 8.16 -45.62 35.61
C ALA A 101 8.87 -45.62 34.23
N ALA A 102 10.20 -45.69 34.04
CA ALA A 102 11.43 -45.47 34.83
C ALA A 102 12.63 -45.63 33.85
N GLU A 103 13.66 -44.78 33.98
CA GLU A 103 15.14 -45.01 33.95
C GLU A 103 15.81 -45.99 32.92
N ALA A 104 17.05 -45.85 32.40
CA ALA A 104 18.30 -45.13 32.72
C ALA A 104 19.19 -45.02 31.43
N ALA A 105 19.99 -43.95 31.17
CA ALA A 105 21.45 -43.74 31.42
C ALA A 105 22.38 -44.88 30.88
N ASP A 106 23.58 -44.73 30.30
CA ASP A 106 24.69 -43.75 30.21
C ASP A 106 25.67 -44.34 29.15
N GLY A 107 26.39 -43.66 28.23
CA GLY A 107 27.59 -42.83 28.44
C GLY A 107 28.80 -43.36 27.62
N GLY A 108 29.59 -42.48 26.95
CA GLY A 108 31.01 -42.74 26.60
C GLY A 108 31.49 -42.72 25.11
N PRO A 109 32.41 -41.82 24.70
CA PRO A 109 32.85 -41.62 23.30
C PRO A 109 34.32 -42.02 22.99
N GLY A 110 34.72 -42.06 21.70
CA GLY A 110 36.07 -41.64 21.26
C GLY A 110 36.90 -42.54 20.30
N THR A 111 37.14 -42.00 19.10
CA THR A 111 38.39 -42.00 18.28
C THR A 111 38.91 -43.22 17.48
N ALA A 112 39.24 -42.94 16.21
CA ALA A 112 39.87 -43.76 15.14
C ALA A 112 41.42 -43.94 15.33
N PRO A 113 42.23 -44.63 14.46
CA PRO A 113 42.46 -44.24 13.03
C PRO A 113 42.99 -45.32 12.02
N ASP A 114 43.05 -44.88 10.75
CA ASP A 114 44.06 -45.05 9.66
C ASP A 114 44.40 -46.35 8.86
N ARG A 115 44.43 -46.11 7.52
CA ARG A 115 45.35 -46.54 6.41
C ARG A 115 45.42 -47.96 5.82
N THR A 116 45.29 -48.02 4.49
CA THR A 116 46.30 -48.36 3.42
C THR A 116 45.54 -48.67 2.10
N GLY A 117 45.93 -48.42 0.85
CA GLY A 117 47.12 -47.86 0.18
C GLY A 117 46.95 -47.93 -1.37
N ASP A 118 47.71 -47.10 -2.10
CA ASP A 118 48.21 -47.18 -3.50
C ASP A 118 47.32 -47.04 -4.78
N SER A 119 47.32 -45.82 -5.35
CA SER A 119 48.00 -45.34 -6.60
C SER A 119 48.06 -46.27 -7.85
N VAL A 120 47.77 -45.86 -9.11
CA VAL A 120 48.63 -45.04 -10.01
C VAL A 120 47.99 -44.89 -11.44
N LEU A 121 48.13 -43.69 -12.07
CA LEU A 121 48.19 -43.26 -13.51
C LEU A 121 46.97 -42.89 -14.42
N GLN A 122 46.90 -41.55 -14.66
CA GLN A 122 46.97 -40.80 -15.96
C GLN A 122 45.71 -40.47 -16.81
N ALA A 123 45.60 -39.18 -17.18
CA ALA A 123 44.54 -38.46 -17.91
C ALA A 123 44.86 -38.31 -19.44
N PRO A 124 44.17 -37.49 -20.31
CA PRO A 124 42.90 -36.72 -20.20
C PRO A 124 41.97 -36.74 -21.47
N GLN A 125 40.83 -36.01 -21.41
CA GLN A 125 40.12 -35.24 -22.48
C GLN A 125 38.62 -35.55 -22.74
N ALA A 126 37.86 -34.45 -22.93
CA ALA A 126 36.39 -34.21 -22.79
C ALA A 126 35.58 -34.35 -24.12
N PRO A 127 34.29 -33.92 -24.26
CA PRO A 127 33.16 -33.69 -23.32
C PRO A 127 31.91 -34.55 -23.67
N GLN A 128 30.95 -34.76 -22.75
CA GLN A 128 29.67 -35.45 -23.07
C GLN A 128 28.44 -34.77 -22.46
N ALA A 129 27.40 -34.64 -23.29
CA ALA A 129 26.02 -34.29 -22.93
C ALA A 129 25.19 -35.58 -22.60
N PRO A 130 23.92 -35.46 -22.17
CA PRO A 130 23.45 -35.87 -20.85
C PRO A 130 23.03 -37.36 -20.74
N ARG A 131 23.09 -37.90 -19.51
CA ARG A 131 22.65 -39.26 -19.15
C ARG A 131 21.23 -39.27 -18.57
N VAL A 132 20.48 -40.27 -19.01
CA VAL A 132 19.11 -40.66 -18.63
C VAL A 132 19.14 -41.45 -17.30
N HIS A 133 18.12 -41.30 -16.45
CA HIS A 133 17.95 -41.99 -15.15
C HIS A 133 16.69 -42.90 -15.15
N PRO A 134 16.57 -43.87 -14.23
CA PRO A 134 16.32 -45.26 -14.57
C PRO A 134 14.88 -45.69 -14.24
N GLY A 135 14.13 -46.09 -15.27
CA GLY A 135 12.81 -46.71 -15.13
C GLY A 135 12.52 -47.82 -16.14
N ASP A 136 13.33 -47.97 -17.19
CA ASP A 136 13.04 -48.87 -18.30
C ASP A 136 13.94 -50.12 -18.31
N ALA A 137 13.79 -50.96 -17.29
CA ALA A 137 14.33 -52.32 -17.32
C ALA A 137 13.23 -53.31 -16.90
N VAL A 138 12.75 -54.10 -17.87
CA VAL A 138 11.91 -55.27 -17.65
C VAL A 138 12.82 -56.48 -17.48
N PRO A 139 12.65 -57.31 -16.43
CA PRO A 139 13.15 -58.68 -16.43
C PRO A 139 11.99 -59.70 -16.42
N ASP A 140 12.20 -60.75 -17.21
CA ASP A 140 11.38 -61.96 -17.33
C ASP A 140 11.41 -62.85 -16.06
N ASP A 141 10.28 -63.54 -15.88
CA ASP A 141 10.02 -64.86 -15.28
C ASP A 141 9.99 -65.12 -13.74
N GLU A 142 8.75 -65.51 -13.35
CA GLU A 142 8.20 -66.30 -12.23
C GLU A 142 8.26 -65.82 -10.75
N PRO A 143 7.10 -65.50 -10.12
CA PRO A 143 7.00 -65.25 -8.68
C PRO A 143 6.95 -66.55 -7.84
N PRO A 144 7.44 -66.51 -6.58
CA PRO A 144 7.53 -67.68 -5.70
C PRO A 144 6.17 -68.20 -5.17
N GLU A 145 6.10 -69.50 -4.89
CA GLU A 145 4.93 -70.18 -4.32
C GLU A 145 4.44 -69.52 -3.02
N GLY A 146 3.14 -69.18 -2.99
CA GLY A 146 2.48 -68.55 -1.85
C GLY A 146 2.18 -67.06 -2.01
N TYR A 147 2.55 -66.44 -3.13
CA TYR A 147 2.11 -65.09 -3.46
C TYR A 147 0.75 -65.11 -4.16
N THR A 148 -0.31 -64.75 -3.45
CA THR A 148 -1.62 -64.43 -4.01
C THR A 148 -1.81 -62.91 -4.03
N PRO A 149 -1.70 -62.24 -5.20
CA PRO A 149 -2.20 -60.89 -5.37
C PRO A 149 -3.72 -60.88 -5.19
N THR A 150 -4.20 -60.27 -4.12
CA THR A 150 -5.62 -60.02 -3.90
C THR A 150 -6.17 -59.11 -4.99
N GLN A 151 -7.32 -59.52 -5.55
CA GLN A 151 -8.09 -58.84 -6.59
C GLN A 151 -8.24 -57.33 -6.33
N ARG A 152 -8.02 -56.53 -7.38
CA ARG A 152 -8.56 -55.17 -7.48
C ARG A 152 -10.04 -55.29 -7.89
N ASP A 153 -10.92 -55.37 -6.90
CA ASP A 153 -12.34 -55.04 -7.05
C ASP A 153 -12.47 -53.52 -7.21
N LEU A 154 -12.16 -53.02 -8.41
CA LEU A 154 -12.58 -51.69 -8.85
C LEU A 154 -13.80 -51.89 -9.75
N PRO A 155 -14.95 -51.27 -9.45
CA PRO A 155 -16.13 -51.39 -10.31
C PRO A 155 -15.80 -50.81 -11.69
N VAL A 156 -16.05 -51.62 -12.72
CA VAL A 156 -16.04 -51.17 -14.12
C VAL A 156 -17.22 -50.23 -14.29
N VAL A 157 -16.98 -48.92 -14.30
CA VAL A 157 -17.99 -47.93 -14.69
C VAL A 157 -18.29 -48.17 -16.17
N ASN A 158 -19.44 -48.77 -16.45
CA ASN A 158 -19.94 -48.88 -17.81
C ASN A 158 -20.34 -47.47 -18.29
N ARG A 159 -20.16 -47.23 -19.59
CA ARG A 159 -20.37 -45.93 -20.28
C ARG A 159 -21.81 -45.37 -20.24
N GLY A 160 -22.67 -45.93 -19.38
CA GLY A 160 -24.05 -45.50 -19.13
C GLY A 160 -24.32 -45.01 -17.70
N ASP A 161 -23.36 -45.14 -16.77
CA ASP A 161 -23.53 -44.72 -15.36
C ASP A 161 -22.99 -43.30 -15.08
N THR A 162 -22.61 -42.55 -16.11
CA THR A 162 -22.41 -41.10 -15.97
C THR A 162 -23.75 -40.46 -15.63
N VAL A 163 -23.86 -39.96 -14.41
CA VAL A 163 -24.89 -39.00 -14.02
C VAL A 163 -24.85 -37.89 -15.06
N LEU A 164 -25.89 -37.79 -15.88
CA LEU A 164 -26.08 -36.63 -16.75
C LEU A 164 -26.27 -35.44 -15.81
N ALA A 165 -25.18 -34.73 -15.53
CA ALA A 165 -25.27 -33.41 -14.93
C ALA A 165 -26.25 -32.63 -15.80
N ALA A 166 -27.32 -32.11 -15.19
CA ALA A 166 -28.24 -31.22 -15.86
C ALA A 166 -27.38 -30.15 -16.56
N ALA A 167 -27.55 -30.04 -17.88
CA ALA A 167 -26.80 -29.09 -18.68
C ALA A 167 -26.87 -27.73 -17.98
N ALA A 168 -25.71 -27.17 -17.63
CA ALA A 168 -25.61 -25.77 -17.27
C ALA A 168 -26.35 -24.97 -18.35
N PRO A 169 -27.11 -23.91 -17.98
CA PRO A 169 -27.76 -23.07 -18.97
C PRO A 169 -26.71 -22.68 -20.01
N ALA A 170 -27.06 -22.82 -21.29
CA ALA A 170 -26.15 -22.60 -22.40
C ALA A 170 -25.39 -21.28 -22.18
N GLN A 171 -24.06 -21.37 -22.04
CA GLN A 171 -23.20 -20.19 -22.04
C GLN A 171 -23.56 -19.38 -23.29
N GLN A 172 -24.11 -18.19 -23.07
CA GLN A 172 -24.35 -17.25 -24.14
C GLN A 172 -23.03 -17.07 -24.90
N PRO A 173 -23.08 -16.98 -26.24
CA PRO A 173 -21.86 -16.70 -27.00
C PRO A 173 -21.20 -15.47 -26.40
N ALA A 174 -19.89 -15.60 -26.12
CA ALA A 174 -19.11 -14.48 -25.59
C ALA A 174 -19.34 -13.26 -26.48
N PRO A 175 -19.63 -12.08 -25.91
CA PRO A 175 -19.85 -10.87 -26.71
C PRO A 175 -18.66 -10.64 -27.65
N GLU A 176 -18.91 -10.29 -28.90
CA GLU A 176 -17.83 -9.91 -29.82
C GLU A 176 -17.30 -8.53 -29.41
N GLY A 177 -16.00 -8.44 -29.11
CA GLY A 177 -15.31 -7.19 -28.75
C GLY A 177 -15.01 -7.04 -27.26
N LEU A 178 -14.30 -5.97 -26.92
CA LEU A 178 -14.02 -5.59 -25.54
C LEU A 178 -15.32 -5.10 -24.88
N GLY A 179 -15.63 -5.59 -23.68
CA GLY A 179 -16.77 -5.10 -22.90
C GLY A 179 -16.58 -3.64 -22.45
N PRO A 180 -17.63 -3.01 -21.91
CA PRO A 180 -17.55 -1.62 -21.45
C PRO A 180 -16.49 -1.46 -20.35
N LEU A 181 -15.84 -0.30 -20.33
CA LEU A 181 -14.83 0.06 -19.32
C LEU A 181 -15.49 0.93 -18.25
N TYR A 182 -15.31 0.58 -16.99
CA TYR A 182 -15.75 1.34 -15.83
C TYR A 182 -14.57 1.67 -14.92
N VAL A 183 -14.66 2.80 -14.24
CA VAL A 183 -13.72 3.23 -13.21
C VAL A 183 -14.44 3.53 -11.89
N VAL A 184 -13.77 3.22 -10.79
CA VAL A 184 -14.23 3.50 -9.42
C VAL A 184 -13.25 4.47 -8.77
N GLY A 185 -13.77 5.55 -8.19
CA GLY A 185 -12.99 6.48 -7.38
C GLY A 185 -12.62 5.93 -6.00
N ASP A 186 -12.09 6.79 -5.16
CA ASP A 186 -11.54 6.46 -3.85
C ASP A 186 -12.63 5.95 -2.89
N VAL A 187 -12.37 4.80 -2.27
CA VAL A 187 -13.38 4.06 -1.48
C VAL A 187 -13.23 4.30 0.01
N HIS A 188 -12.00 4.34 0.53
CA HIS A 188 -11.70 4.61 1.94
C HIS A 188 -12.53 3.79 2.95
N GLY A 189 -12.65 2.48 2.73
CA GLY A 189 -13.32 1.58 3.67
C GLY A 189 -14.84 1.74 3.79
N TYR A 190 -15.46 2.56 2.93
CA TYR A 190 -16.91 2.72 2.81
C TYR A 190 -17.50 1.59 1.97
N LEU A 191 -17.48 0.38 2.53
CA LEU A 191 -17.88 -0.86 1.84
C LEU A 191 -19.36 -0.84 1.39
N ASP A 192 -20.26 -0.34 2.25
CA ASP A 192 -21.69 -0.30 1.95
C ASP A 192 -21.97 0.64 0.76
N GLU A 193 -21.31 1.80 0.73
CA GLU A 193 -21.36 2.77 -0.34
C GLU A 193 -20.78 2.19 -1.65
N LEU A 194 -19.69 1.42 -1.56
CA LEU A 194 -19.11 0.74 -2.72
C LEU A 194 -20.08 -0.29 -3.30
N VAL A 195 -20.65 -1.16 -2.46
CA VAL A 195 -21.62 -2.16 -2.89
C VAL A 195 -22.84 -1.48 -3.52
N ALA A 196 -23.37 -0.43 -2.91
CA ALA A 196 -24.49 0.32 -3.46
C ALA A 196 -24.17 0.95 -4.83
N ALA A 197 -22.98 1.54 -4.99
CA ALA A 197 -22.57 2.17 -6.24
C ALA A 197 -22.33 1.15 -7.37
N LEU A 198 -21.69 0.01 -7.07
CA LEU A 198 -21.49 -1.07 -8.03
C LEU A 198 -22.84 -1.69 -8.47
N ALA A 199 -23.75 -1.91 -7.52
CA ALA A 199 -25.09 -2.45 -7.80
C ALA A 199 -25.93 -1.48 -8.64
N ALA A 200 -25.82 -0.17 -8.39
CA ALA A 200 -26.50 0.86 -9.18
C ALA A 200 -26.06 0.87 -10.66
N GLN A 201 -24.82 0.46 -10.94
CA GLN A 201 -24.30 0.29 -12.30
C GLN A 201 -24.55 -1.11 -12.88
N GLY A 202 -25.20 -2.01 -12.14
CA GLY A 202 -25.43 -3.39 -12.55
C GLY A 202 -24.15 -4.24 -12.62
N LEU A 203 -23.07 -3.79 -11.96
CA LEU A 203 -21.79 -4.49 -11.97
C LEU A 203 -21.79 -5.73 -11.08
N ILE A 204 -22.59 -5.68 -10.02
CA ILE A 204 -22.84 -6.78 -9.10
C ILE A 204 -24.34 -7.03 -8.93
N ASP A 205 -24.70 -8.27 -8.60
CA ASP A 205 -26.06 -8.67 -8.28
C ASP A 205 -26.45 -8.35 -6.83
N SER A 206 -27.67 -8.75 -6.43
CA SER A 206 -28.18 -8.53 -5.07
C SER A 206 -27.46 -9.31 -3.98
N GLU A 207 -26.68 -10.33 -4.34
CA GLU A 207 -25.83 -11.11 -3.43
C GLU A 207 -24.39 -10.57 -3.39
N GLY A 208 -24.10 -9.55 -4.20
CA GLY A 208 -22.80 -8.91 -4.31
C GLY A 208 -21.81 -9.67 -5.18
N HIS A 209 -22.27 -10.57 -6.05
CA HIS A 209 -21.45 -11.27 -7.03
C HIS A 209 -21.39 -10.53 -8.36
N TRP A 210 -20.27 -10.66 -9.08
CA TRP A 210 -20.10 -10.08 -10.42
C TRP A 210 -21.22 -10.51 -11.36
N SER A 211 -21.91 -9.53 -11.94
CA SER A 211 -23.04 -9.74 -12.86
C SER A 211 -22.85 -9.07 -14.22
N ALA A 212 -21.66 -8.50 -14.48
CA ALA A 212 -21.42 -7.61 -15.61
C ALA A 212 -20.82 -8.29 -16.86
N GLY A 213 -20.82 -9.63 -16.94
CA GLY A 213 -20.29 -10.37 -18.08
C GLY A 213 -18.83 -10.00 -18.40
N ASN A 214 -18.56 -9.61 -19.65
CA ASN A 214 -17.23 -9.24 -20.14
C ASN A 214 -16.80 -7.79 -19.83
N THR A 215 -17.50 -7.10 -18.92
CA THR A 215 -17.17 -5.74 -18.47
C THR A 215 -15.76 -5.68 -17.89
N ARG A 216 -15.13 -4.51 -18.03
CA ARG A 216 -13.80 -4.18 -17.53
C ARG A 216 -13.95 -3.12 -16.45
N LEU A 217 -13.44 -3.38 -15.26
CA LEU A 217 -13.53 -2.48 -14.11
C LEU A 217 -12.14 -2.17 -13.56
N TRP A 218 -11.87 -0.89 -13.30
CA TRP A 218 -10.66 -0.42 -12.64
C TRP A 218 -10.99 0.40 -11.39
N PHE A 219 -10.34 0.09 -10.28
CA PHE A 219 -10.31 0.92 -9.09
C PHE A 219 -9.07 1.82 -9.10
N LEU A 220 -9.22 3.10 -8.78
CA LEU A 220 -8.15 4.10 -8.87
C LEU A 220 -7.30 4.22 -7.59
N GLY A 221 -7.40 3.25 -6.68
CA GLY A 221 -6.65 3.19 -5.42
C GLY A 221 -7.47 3.64 -4.20
N ASP A 222 -6.81 3.73 -3.05
CA ASP A 222 -7.36 4.21 -1.78
C ASP A 222 -8.58 3.40 -1.28
N PHE A 223 -8.33 2.12 -1.03
CA PHE A 223 -9.31 1.17 -0.49
C PHE A 223 -9.51 1.31 1.01
N THR A 224 -8.46 1.67 1.75
CA THR A 224 -8.44 1.63 3.22
C THR A 224 -8.46 3.01 3.86
N ASP A 225 -8.54 3.00 5.19
CA ASP A 225 -8.54 4.14 6.10
C ASP A 225 -9.80 5.02 6.01
N ARG A 226 -10.04 5.80 7.08
CA ARG A 226 -11.18 6.70 7.30
C ARG A 226 -12.51 5.99 7.52
N GLY A 227 -13.01 5.24 6.55
CA GLY A 227 -14.26 4.46 6.67
C GLY A 227 -14.12 3.25 7.58
N PRO A 228 -15.22 2.53 7.83
CA PRO A 228 -15.29 1.50 8.88
C PRO A 228 -14.69 0.13 8.49
N ASP A 229 -14.57 -0.19 7.19
CA ASP A 229 -14.22 -1.55 6.75
C ASP A 229 -13.31 -1.58 5.50
N GLY A 230 -12.05 -1.16 5.65
CA GLY A 230 -11.06 -1.19 4.57
C GLY A 230 -10.68 -2.61 4.13
N ILE A 231 -10.54 -3.56 5.07
CA ILE A 231 -10.22 -4.95 4.69
C ILE A 231 -11.39 -5.61 3.96
N GLY A 232 -12.64 -5.33 4.33
CA GLY A 232 -13.81 -5.82 3.62
C GLY A 232 -13.88 -5.30 2.18
N VAL A 233 -13.46 -4.07 1.93
CA VAL A 233 -13.30 -3.53 0.57
C VAL A 233 -12.26 -4.34 -0.21
N ILE A 234 -11.08 -4.59 0.36
CA ILE A 234 -10.03 -5.40 -0.30
C ILE A 234 -10.54 -6.81 -0.60
N ASP A 235 -11.19 -7.47 0.36
CA ASP A 235 -11.77 -8.81 0.20
C ASP A 235 -12.80 -8.84 -0.94
N LEU A 236 -13.66 -7.82 -1.03
CA LEU A 236 -14.63 -7.66 -2.11
C LEU A 236 -13.92 -7.53 -3.47
N VAL A 237 -12.96 -6.61 -3.60
CA VAL A 237 -12.24 -6.36 -4.86
C VAL A 237 -11.51 -7.61 -5.33
N MET A 238 -10.79 -8.30 -4.43
CA MET A 238 -10.09 -9.55 -4.74
C MET A 238 -11.05 -10.64 -5.25
N ARG A 239 -12.24 -10.76 -4.65
CA ARG A 239 -13.27 -11.69 -5.10
C ARG A 239 -13.84 -11.31 -6.46
N LEU A 240 -14.18 -10.03 -6.66
CA LEU A 240 -14.70 -9.52 -7.94
C LEU A 240 -13.68 -9.68 -9.07
N SER A 241 -12.38 -9.53 -8.81
CA SER A 241 -11.32 -9.83 -9.77
C SER A 241 -11.40 -11.26 -10.30
N ALA A 242 -11.61 -12.24 -9.43
CA ALA A 242 -11.72 -13.65 -9.81
C ALA A 242 -13.03 -13.94 -10.56
N GLU A 243 -14.15 -13.41 -10.08
CA GLU A 243 -15.47 -13.60 -10.69
C GLU A 243 -15.56 -12.94 -12.08
N ALA A 244 -15.04 -11.71 -12.23
CA ALA A 244 -15.00 -11.00 -13.50
C ALA A 244 -14.17 -11.75 -14.56
N ALA A 245 -13.00 -12.26 -14.17
CA ALA A 245 -12.15 -13.06 -15.05
C ALA A 245 -12.87 -14.34 -15.53
N ALA A 246 -13.62 -15.01 -14.64
CA ALA A 246 -14.42 -16.18 -14.98
C ALA A 246 -15.59 -15.87 -15.95
N ALA A 247 -16.12 -14.64 -15.89
CA ALA A 247 -17.19 -14.16 -16.76
C ALA A 247 -16.69 -13.60 -18.12
N GLY A 248 -15.37 -13.58 -18.35
CA GLY A 248 -14.75 -13.06 -19.57
C GLY A 248 -14.47 -11.55 -19.54
N GLY A 249 -14.61 -10.91 -18.38
CA GLY A 249 -14.24 -9.52 -18.12
C GLY A 249 -12.98 -9.43 -17.25
N TYR A 250 -12.79 -8.30 -16.59
CA TYR A 250 -11.83 -8.19 -15.50
C TYR A 250 -12.23 -7.11 -14.49
N CYS A 251 -11.75 -7.26 -13.27
CA CYS A 251 -11.80 -6.24 -12.23
C CYS A 251 -10.37 -6.09 -11.68
N LYS A 252 -9.78 -4.90 -11.83
CA LYS A 252 -8.40 -4.59 -11.50
C LYS A 252 -8.32 -3.31 -10.65
N ALA A 253 -7.17 -3.07 -10.06
CA ALA A 253 -6.95 -2.01 -9.09
C ALA A 253 -5.58 -1.36 -9.28
N LEU A 254 -5.51 -0.06 -9.05
CA LEU A 254 -4.27 0.70 -8.97
C LEU A 254 -3.80 0.86 -7.52
N MET A 255 -2.50 1.09 -7.37
CA MET A 255 -1.88 1.45 -6.10
C MET A 255 -2.27 2.88 -5.71
N GLY A 256 -2.93 3.05 -4.57
CA GLY A 256 -3.13 4.34 -3.93
C GLY A 256 -2.06 4.67 -2.88
N ASN A 257 -2.09 5.89 -2.35
CA ASN A 257 -1.18 6.23 -1.25
C ASN A 257 -1.60 5.57 0.06
N HIS A 258 -2.87 5.23 0.25
CA HIS A 258 -3.33 4.54 1.46
C HIS A 258 -2.91 3.06 1.49
N GLU A 259 -2.82 2.40 0.34
CA GLU A 259 -2.23 1.05 0.25
C GLU A 259 -0.75 1.07 0.66
N LEU A 260 0.03 2.03 0.14
CA LEU A 260 1.42 2.23 0.55
C LEU A 260 1.55 2.50 2.05
N LEU A 261 0.61 3.28 2.61
CA LEU A 261 0.61 3.68 4.00
C LEU A 261 0.33 2.50 4.95
N ILE A 262 -0.68 1.67 4.67
CA ILE A 262 -1.00 0.49 5.49
C ILE A 262 0.05 -0.62 5.32
N ILE A 263 0.60 -0.82 4.11
CA ILE A 263 1.75 -1.71 3.88
C ILE A 263 2.92 -1.27 4.75
N GLY A 264 3.27 0.03 4.70
CA GLY A 264 4.37 0.57 5.47
C GLY A 264 4.14 0.52 6.98
N ALA A 265 2.91 0.77 7.45
CA ALA A 265 2.57 0.64 8.87
C ALA A 265 2.76 -0.80 9.35
N ARG A 266 2.36 -1.78 8.55
CA ARG A 266 2.53 -3.20 8.88
C ARG A 266 3.98 -3.66 8.84
N ARG A 267 4.79 -3.18 7.89
CA ARG A 267 6.18 -3.63 7.69
C ARG A 267 7.19 -2.89 8.56
N PHE A 268 6.98 -1.59 8.75
CA PHE A 268 7.96 -0.70 9.38
C PHE A 268 7.49 -0.16 10.73
N GLY A 269 6.18 -0.10 10.99
CA GLY A 269 5.63 0.35 12.27
C GLY A 269 6.18 1.72 12.69
N ASP A 270 6.82 1.75 13.87
CA ASP A 270 7.44 2.94 14.45
C ASP A 270 8.89 3.18 14.01
N THR A 271 9.36 2.50 12.97
CA THR A 271 10.70 2.75 12.40
C THR A 271 10.79 4.20 11.92
N PRO A 272 11.77 4.99 12.42
CA PRO A 272 12.00 6.35 11.99
C PRO A 272 12.34 6.42 10.50
N VAL A 273 11.70 7.33 9.79
CA VAL A 273 12.04 7.70 8.40
C VAL A 273 12.32 9.20 8.32
N ASN A 274 13.19 9.58 7.39
CA ASN A 274 13.49 10.99 7.17
C ASN A 274 12.35 11.64 6.38
N SER A 275 11.68 12.63 6.99
CA SER A 275 10.71 13.45 6.28
C SER A 275 11.25 14.88 6.13
N GLY A 276 10.82 15.60 5.09
CA GLY A 276 11.21 17.01 4.89
C GLY A 276 10.85 17.95 6.06
N ALA A 277 10.04 17.50 7.02
CA ALA A 277 9.67 18.24 8.23
C ALA A 277 10.29 17.66 9.54
N GLY A 278 11.22 16.70 9.43
CA GLY A 278 11.84 15.99 10.57
C GLY A 278 11.58 14.48 10.53
N THR A 279 11.72 13.80 11.67
CA THR A 279 11.48 12.35 11.74
C THR A 279 9.98 12.02 11.74
N ALA A 280 9.58 11.04 10.93
CA ALA A 280 8.23 10.50 10.90
C ALA A 280 8.25 8.96 11.07
N THR A 281 7.07 8.35 11.23
CA THR A 281 6.90 6.88 11.19
C THR A 281 5.64 6.53 10.41
N PHE A 282 5.61 5.35 9.78
CA PHE A 282 4.43 4.87 9.06
C PHE A 282 3.25 4.64 10.00
N GLN A 283 3.48 4.09 11.20
CA GLN A 283 2.43 3.86 12.19
C GLN A 283 1.72 5.17 12.58
N ALA A 284 2.48 6.23 12.86
CA ALA A 284 1.91 7.53 13.22
C ALA A 284 1.18 8.18 12.03
N ALA A 285 1.77 8.11 10.84
CA ALA A 285 1.17 8.65 9.63
C ALA A 285 -0.13 7.93 9.26
N TRP A 286 -0.16 6.60 9.37
CA TRP A 286 -1.34 5.78 9.13
C TRP A 286 -2.49 6.16 10.07
N LEU A 287 -2.23 6.23 11.38
CA LEU A 287 -3.23 6.67 12.36
C LEU A 287 -3.72 8.10 12.09
N LEU A 288 -2.83 9.02 11.70
CA LEU A 288 -3.19 10.41 11.37
C LEU A 288 -4.09 10.51 10.14
N ASN A 289 -3.92 9.61 9.17
CA ASN A 289 -4.70 9.60 7.93
C ASN A 289 -5.96 8.73 8.00
N GLY A 290 -6.40 8.36 9.22
CA GLY A 290 -7.66 7.65 9.44
C GLY A 290 -7.50 6.13 9.55
N GLY A 291 -6.29 5.63 9.79
CA GLY A 291 -6.03 4.20 9.96
C GLY A 291 -6.94 3.54 10.99
N GLN A 292 -7.62 2.46 10.58
CA GLN A 292 -8.53 1.71 11.44
C GLN A 292 -7.84 0.51 12.09
N LYS A 293 -7.90 0.44 13.42
CA LYS A 293 -7.29 -0.67 14.18
C LYS A 293 -7.86 -2.03 13.78
N ASN A 294 -9.18 -2.10 13.58
CA ASN A 294 -9.85 -3.33 13.13
C ASN A 294 -9.33 -3.81 11.77
N ASP A 295 -8.99 -2.89 10.86
CA ASP A 295 -8.39 -3.25 9.58
C ASP A 295 -6.98 -3.82 9.77
N MET A 296 -6.16 -3.19 10.61
CA MET A 296 -4.83 -3.72 10.93
C MET A 296 -4.86 -5.10 11.61
N ASP A 297 -5.86 -5.34 12.47
CA ASP A 297 -6.05 -6.64 13.14
C ASP A 297 -6.47 -7.74 12.16
N ARG A 298 -7.24 -7.39 11.11
CA ARG A 298 -7.69 -8.30 10.05
C ARG A 298 -6.72 -8.41 8.87
N LEU A 299 -5.72 -7.54 8.79
CA LEU A 299 -4.76 -7.51 7.70
C LEU A 299 -3.90 -8.78 7.69
N GLN A 300 -3.95 -9.51 6.58
CA GLN A 300 -3.22 -10.77 6.39
C GLN A 300 -2.17 -10.64 5.28
N ASP A 301 -1.24 -11.59 5.23
CA ASP A 301 -0.19 -11.63 4.21
C ASP A 301 -0.75 -11.69 2.78
N VAL A 302 -1.92 -12.31 2.59
CA VAL A 302 -2.58 -12.36 1.28
C VAL A 302 -3.01 -10.96 0.81
N HIS A 303 -3.50 -10.10 1.71
CA HIS A 303 -3.85 -8.72 1.39
C HIS A 303 -2.58 -7.91 1.07
N LEU A 304 -1.52 -8.07 1.86
CA LEU A 304 -0.24 -7.40 1.63
C LEU A 304 0.37 -7.80 0.28
N GLN A 305 0.36 -9.09 -0.05
CA GLN A 305 0.88 -9.59 -1.33
C GLN A 305 0.04 -9.13 -2.51
N TRP A 306 -1.28 -9.05 -2.35
CA TRP A 306 -2.16 -8.51 -3.38
C TRP A 306 -1.89 -7.02 -3.61
N MET A 307 -1.93 -6.19 -2.55
CA MET A 307 -1.67 -4.74 -2.66
C MET A 307 -0.27 -4.46 -3.21
N SER A 308 0.77 -5.21 -2.80
CA SER A 308 2.15 -4.99 -3.26
C SER A 308 2.38 -5.28 -4.75
N ARG A 309 1.38 -5.82 -5.46
CA ARG A 309 1.43 -6.14 -6.89
C ARG A 309 0.52 -5.25 -7.74
N LEU A 310 -0.18 -4.28 -7.13
CA LEU A 310 -1.03 -3.36 -7.88
C LEU A 310 -0.18 -2.49 -8.80
N ASP A 311 -0.69 -2.23 -10.00
CA ASP A 311 -0.05 -1.31 -10.93
C ASP A 311 -0.18 0.13 -10.41
N ALA A 312 0.82 0.97 -10.65
CA ALA A 312 0.78 2.39 -10.35
C ALA A 312 0.05 3.20 -11.42
N VAL A 313 0.20 2.79 -12.69
CA VAL A 313 -0.35 3.49 -13.85
C VAL A 313 -0.66 2.48 -14.95
N VAL A 314 -1.73 2.73 -15.72
CA VAL A 314 -2.11 1.92 -16.88
C VAL A 314 -2.77 2.78 -17.96
N GLU A 315 -2.63 2.40 -19.22
CA GLU A 315 -3.41 2.97 -20.32
C GLU A 315 -4.46 1.94 -20.77
N GLU A 316 -5.72 2.36 -20.80
CA GLU A 316 -6.84 1.51 -21.22
C GLU A 316 -7.84 2.33 -22.06
N ASP A 317 -8.17 1.83 -23.26
CA ASP A 317 -9.12 2.46 -24.18
C ASP A 317 -8.87 3.96 -24.42
N GLY A 318 -7.62 4.37 -24.54
CA GLY A 318 -7.22 5.76 -24.73
C GLY A 318 -7.25 6.59 -23.44
N HIS A 319 -7.37 5.99 -22.26
CA HIS A 319 -7.37 6.68 -20.97
C HIS A 319 -6.15 6.25 -20.15
N LEU A 320 -5.35 7.21 -19.71
CA LEU A 320 -4.29 6.98 -18.74
C LEU A 320 -4.89 7.01 -17.33
N LEU A 321 -5.00 5.85 -16.70
CA LEU A 321 -5.53 5.69 -15.35
C LEU A 321 -4.37 5.74 -14.36
N MET A 322 -4.50 6.57 -13.33
CA MET A 322 -3.50 6.77 -12.29
C MET A 322 -4.18 7.18 -10.98
N HIS A 323 -3.49 7.07 -9.85
CA HIS A 323 -4.13 7.37 -8.57
C HIS A 323 -4.30 8.88 -8.32
N SER A 324 -3.27 9.69 -8.55
CA SER A 324 -3.26 11.11 -8.16
C SER A 324 -2.89 12.08 -9.27
N ASP A 325 -3.36 13.33 -9.20
CA ASP A 325 -3.13 14.36 -10.21
C ASP A 325 -1.75 15.02 -10.08
N THR A 326 -0.71 14.25 -10.36
CA THR A 326 0.69 14.67 -10.30
C THR A 326 1.52 14.13 -11.46
N THR A 327 2.56 14.87 -11.85
CA THR A 327 3.57 14.43 -12.82
C THR A 327 4.67 13.56 -12.19
N ALA A 328 4.62 13.30 -10.89
CA ALA A 328 5.65 12.55 -10.17
C ALA A 328 5.87 11.11 -10.67
N TYR A 329 4.93 10.56 -11.44
CA TYR A 329 5.06 9.27 -12.13
C TYR A 329 6.24 9.26 -13.12
N LEU A 330 6.55 10.41 -13.74
CA LEU A 330 7.69 10.60 -14.64
C LEU A 330 9.05 10.33 -13.97
N ASP A 331 9.13 10.42 -12.64
CA ASP A 331 10.36 10.14 -11.90
C ASP A 331 10.69 8.64 -11.83
N TYR A 332 9.72 7.76 -12.16
CA TYR A 332 9.84 6.31 -11.98
C TYR A 332 10.04 5.54 -13.28
N GLY A 333 9.96 6.19 -14.44
CA GLY A 333 10.11 5.48 -15.71
C GLY A 333 9.70 6.28 -16.93
N THR A 334 10.22 5.86 -18.09
CA THR A 334 9.90 6.47 -19.38
C THR A 334 8.76 5.77 -20.12
N THR A 335 8.37 4.59 -19.64
CA THR A 335 7.23 3.80 -20.12
C THR A 335 6.33 3.42 -18.94
N ILE A 336 5.10 2.96 -19.21
CA ILE A 336 4.18 2.49 -18.17
C ILE A 336 4.79 1.30 -17.42
N GLU A 337 5.42 0.39 -18.15
CA GLU A 337 6.11 -0.78 -17.63
C GLU A 337 7.24 -0.38 -16.68
N ASP A 338 8.10 0.57 -17.08
CA ASP A 338 9.20 1.06 -16.24
C ASP A 338 8.68 1.61 -14.89
N VAL A 339 7.57 2.36 -14.93
CA VAL A 339 6.97 2.95 -13.72
C VAL A 339 6.47 1.84 -12.79
N ASN A 340 5.71 0.89 -13.32
CA ASN A 340 5.16 -0.22 -12.52
C ASN A 340 6.28 -1.10 -11.94
N ASP A 341 7.26 -1.48 -12.76
CA ASP A 341 8.42 -2.27 -12.32
C ASP A 341 9.20 -1.55 -11.21
N THR A 342 9.49 -0.25 -11.39
CA THR A 342 10.21 0.54 -10.39
C THR A 342 9.43 0.65 -9.07
N VAL A 343 8.12 0.87 -9.13
CA VAL A 343 7.24 0.92 -7.96
C VAL A 343 7.23 -0.42 -7.23
N HIS A 344 7.06 -1.53 -7.96
CA HIS A 344 7.10 -2.87 -7.39
C HIS A 344 8.46 -3.19 -6.77
N GLU A 345 9.57 -2.79 -7.41
CA GLU A 345 10.91 -2.96 -6.86
C GLU A 345 11.08 -2.22 -5.53
N ILE A 346 10.67 -0.95 -5.44
CA ILE A 346 10.75 -0.15 -4.21
C ILE A 346 10.00 -0.85 -3.08
N ILE A 347 8.76 -1.29 -3.34
CA ILE A 347 7.95 -1.99 -2.34
C ILE A 347 8.60 -3.31 -1.93
N ASN A 348 9.19 -4.06 -2.86
CA ASN A 348 9.77 -5.38 -2.59
C ASN A 348 11.17 -5.34 -1.94
N ARG A 349 11.94 -4.25 -2.13
CA ARG A 349 13.21 -4.04 -1.42
C ARG A 349 13.02 -3.90 0.08
N ASN A 350 11.82 -3.49 0.51
CA ASN A 350 11.46 -3.35 1.92
C ASN A 350 12.37 -2.37 2.66
N ASP A 351 12.73 -1.27 2.00
CA ASP A 351 13.43 -0.13 2.59
C ASP A 351 12.41 0.94 3.02
N ALA A 352 12.52 1.39 4.27
CA ALA A 352 11.53 2.28 4.87
C ALA A 352 11.59 3.70 4.26
N ASP A 353 12.79 4.22 3.96
CA ASP A 353 12.95 5.56 3.40
C ASP A 353 12.50 5.58 1.92
N GLU A 354 12.86 4.56 1.12
CA GLU A 354 12.37 4.46 -0.27
C GLU A 354 10.85 4.33 -0.34
N CYS A 355 10.24 3.48 0.51
CA CYS A 355 8.78 3.33 0.57
C CYS A 355 8.11 4.62 1.05
N TRP A 356 8.74 5.36 1.96
CA TRP A 356 8.20 6.62 2.47
C TRP A 356 8.22 7.70 1.39
N ASP A 357 9.31 7.81 0.64
CA ASP A 357 9.40 8.73 -0.49
C ASP A 357 8.39 8.41 -1.57
N LEU A 358 8.17 7.12 -1.87
CA LEU A 358 7.12 6.66 -2.77
C LEU A 358 5.72 7.08 -2.30
N PHE A 359 5.38 6.78 -1.04
CA PHE A 359 4.14 7.24 -0.40
C PHE A 359 3.97 8.75 -0.55
N ARG A 360 5.02 9.54 -0.24
CA ARG A 360 4.96 11.01 -0.36
C ARG A 360 4.72 11.48 -1.79
N LYS A 361 5.31 10.84 -2.80
CA LYS A 361 5.06 11.23 -4.19
C LYS A 361 3.62 10.92 -4.62
N PHE A 362 3.05 9.79 -4.17
CA PHE A 362 1.66 9.44 -4.47
C PHE A 362 0.66 10.40 -3.80
N THR A 363 1.02 11.02 -2.67
CA THR A 363 0.19 12.05 -2.01
C THR A 363 0.21 13.43 -2.69
N LYS A 364 1.09 13.67 -3.67
CA LYS A 364 1.13 14.95 -4.41
C LYS A 364 -0.17 15.13 -5.21
N ARG A 365 -0.59 16.37 -5.35
CA ARG A 365 -1.87 16.73 -5.96
C ARG A 365 -1.83 18.10 -6.63
N PHE A 366 -2.88 18.39 -7.40
CA PHE A 366 -3.19 19.67 -8.03
C PHE A 366 -2.25 20.10 -9.15
N ALA A 367 -1.42 19.20 -9.69
CA ALA A 367 -0.57 19.54 -10.83
C ALA A 367 -1.39 19.90 -12.08
N PHE A 368 -2.64 19.43 -12.17
CA PHE A 368 -3.51 19.65 -13.32
C PHE A 368 -4.53 20.78 -13.10
N ARG A 369 -4.59 21.38 -11.91
CA ARG A 369 -5.70 22.27 -11.50
C ARG A 369 -5.60 23.67 -12.09
N ASP A 370 -4.41 24.24 -12.12
CA ASP A 370 -4.19 25.65 -12.47
C ASP A 370 -3.98 25.85 -13.99
N ASP A 371 -3.69 27.08 -14.44
CA ASP A 371 -3.53 27.42 -15.86
C ASP A 371 -2.48 26.58 -16.62
N ASN A 372 -1.47 26.06 -15.91
CA ASN A 372 -0.44 25.17 -16.48
C ASN A 372 -0.87 23.69 -16.47
N GLY A 373 -2.01 23.36 -15.90
CA GLY A 373 -2.53 22.01 -15.74
C GLY A 373 -2.64 21.22 -17.05
N PRO A 374 -3.24 21.78 -18.12
CA PRO A 374 -3.29 21.11 -19.41
C PRO A 374 -1.91 20.72 -19.94
N GLN A 375 -0.88 21.54 -19.69
CA GLN A 375 0.49 21.23 -20.12
C GLN A 375 1.08 20.05 -19.33
N ALA A 376 0.86 20.00 -18.02
CA ALA A 376 1.28 18.87 -17.18
C ALA A 376 0.59 17.56 -17.60
N VAL A 377 -0.70 17.62 -17.93
CA VAL A 377 -1.44 16.45 -18.45
C VAL A 377 -0.88 16.00 -19.80
N ARG A 378 -0.61 16.95 -20.72
CA ARG A 378 -0.02 16.64 -22.03
C ARG A 378 1.36 16.01 -21.93
N GLU A 379 2.16 16.38 -20.93
CA GLU A 379 3.47 15.78 -20.69
C GLU A 379 3.34 14.29 -20.33
N LEU A 380 2.41 13.94 -19.44
CA LEU A 380 2.11 12.55 -19.11
C LEU A 380 1.59 11.78 -20.33
N LEU A 381 0.59 12.32 -21.04
CA LEU A 381 0.02 11.66 -22.22
C LEU A 381 1.02 11.50 -23.37
N ALA A 382 1.95 12.45 -23.53
CA ALA A 382 3.02 12.34 -24.52
C ALA A 382 4.03 11.24 -24.17
N THR A 383 4.21 10.94 -22.89
CA THR A 383 5.15 9.92 -22.40
C THR A 383 4.50 8.53 -22.37
N TYR A 384 3.28 8.43 -21.84
CA TYR A 384 2.63 7.15 -21.53
C TYR A 384 1.48 6.79 -22.47
N GLY A 385 1.07 7.69 -23.36
CA GLY A 385 -0.06 7.48 -24.26
C GLY A 385 -1.41 7.85 -23.65
N GLY A 386 -2.47 7.50 -24.38
CA GLY A 386 -3.83 7.95 -24.09
C GLY A 386 -4.16 9.35 -24.62
N GLY A 387 -5.45 9.72 -24.53
CA GLY A 387 -5.98 11.04 -24.88
C GLY A 387 -6.49 11.82 -23.67
N ARG A 388 -6.63 11.17 -22.51
CA ARG A 388 -7.18 11.75 -21.28
C ARG A 388 -6.65 11.01 -20.05
N VAL A 389 -6.37 11.74 -18.98
CA VAL A 389 -6.02 11.19 -17.66
C VAL A 389 -7.29 11.02 -16.84
N VAL A 390 -7.39 9.92 -16.10
CA VAL A 390 -8.45 9.66 -15.11
C VAL A 390 -7.79 9.32 -13.79
N HIS A 391 -8.18 10.02 -12.72
CA HIS A 391 -7.52 9.89 -11.42
C HIS A 391 -8.48 9.99 -10.22
N GLY A 392 -8.03 9.46 -9.08
CA GLY A 392 -8.61 9.59 -7.75
C GLY A 392 -7.90 10.64 -6.89
N HIS A 393 -7.72 10.38 -5.60
CA HIS A 393 -6.90 11.09 -4.56
C HIS A 393 -7.22 12.56 -4.24
N SER A 394 -7.63 13.30 -5.25
CA SER A 394 -7.93 14.73 -5.19
C SER A 394 -9.44 14.89 -5.23
N PRO A 395 -10.10 14.92 -4.05
CA PRO A 395 -11.52 15.08 -3.99
C PRO A 395 -12.01 16.25 -4.82
N ILE A 396 -13.04 16.01 -5.62
CA ILE A 396 -13.68 17.03 -6.46
C ILE A 396 -14.01 18.31 -5.65
N PRO A 397 -14.53 18.25 -4.41
CA PRO A 397 -14.78 19.46 -3.62
C PRO A 397 -13.53 20.33 -3.39
N TYR A 398 -12.33 19.72 -3.28
CA TYR A 398 -11.07 20.46 -3.18
C TYR A 398 -10.61 21.04 -4.52
N LEU A 399 -10.88 20.35 -5.63
CA LEU A 399 -10.59 20.87 -6.97
C LEU A 399 -11.46 22.10 -7.28
N LEU A 400 -12.73 22.08 -6.87
CA LEU A 400 -13.69 23.17 -7.05
C LEU A 400 -13.51 24.32 -6.05
N GLY A 401 -12.75 24.11 -4.96
CA GLY A 401 -12.59 25.10 -3.90
C GLY A 401 -13.81 25.22 -2.98
N GLU A 402 -14.65 24.18 -2.95
CA GLU A 402 -15.93 24.15 -2.22
C GLU A 402 -15.79 23.74 -0.74
N VAL A 403 -14.57 23.45 -0.28
CA VAL A 403 -14.32 23.14 1.14
C VAL A 403 -13.74 24.35 1.84
N GLY A 404 -14.54 24.99 2.71
CA GLY A 404 -14.10 26.08 3.59
C GLY A 404 -14.43 27.51 3.13
N ALA A 405 -15.41 27.70 2.24
CA ALA A 405 -16.04 29.02 2.10
C ALA A 405 -16.93 29.25 3.33
N GLU A 406 -16.43 30.00 4.32
CA GLU A 406 -17.29 30.63 5.31
C GLU A 406 -18.17 31.64 4.57
N ASP A 407 -19.39 31.26 4.20
CA ASP A 407 -20.39 32.25 3.84
C ASP A 407 -20.57 33.18 5.04
N ALA A 408 -20.56 34.49 4.77
CA ALA A 408 -20.59 35.54 5.79
C ALA A 408 -21.83 35.51 6.72
N ASP A 409 -22.74 34.56 6.50
CA ASP A 409 -24.06 34.47 7.12
C ASP A 409 -24.24 33.22 8.01
N GLY A 410 -23.23 32.35 8.14
CA GLY A 410 -23.21 31.29 9.16
C GLY A 410 -24.29 30.20 9.02
N GLU A 411 -24.81 29.96 7.80
CA GLU A 411 -25.60 28.77 7.51
C GLU A 411 -24.69 27.54 7.38
N GLU A 412 -25.14 26.40 7.93
CA GLU A 412 -24.41 25.12 7.86
C GLU A 412 -24.04 24.80 6.41
N ASN A 413 -22.74 24.57 6.18
CA ASN A 413 -22.17 24.15 4.90
C ASN A 413 -23.09 23.15 4.19
N SER A 414 -23.67 23.56 3.08
CA SER A 414 -24.31 22.65 2.14
C SER A 414 -23.29 21.59 1.72
N GLU A 415 -23.64 20.31 1.87
CA GLU A 415 -22.82 19.19 1.38
C GLU A 415 -22.35 19.48 -0.05
N PRO A 416 -21.05 19.33 -0.37
CA PRO A 416 -20.55 19.66 -1.69
C PRO A 416 -21.28 18.81 -2.74
N LEU A 417 -21.90 19.49 -3.72
CA LEU A 417 -22.79 18.86 -4.69
C LEU A 417 -21.97 18.18 -5.79
N VAL A 418 -21.39 17.02 -5.48
CA VAL A 418 -20.70 16.20 -6.47
C VAL A 418 -21.70 15.22 -7.10
N GLU A 419 -22.19 15.57 -8.29
CA GLU A 419 -23.16 14.74 -9.03
C GLU A 419 -22.50 13.62 -9.85
N GLY A 420 -21.21 13.77 -10.18
CA GLY A 420 -20.49 12.81 -11.02
C GLY A 420 -19.02 13.19 -11.21
N PRO A 421 -18.33 12.50 -12.14
CA PRO A 421 -16.93 12.78 -12.46
C PRO A 421 -16.70 14.22 -12.90
N HIS A 422 -15.59 14.82 -12.48
CA HIS A 422 -15.25 16.20 -12.83
C HIS A 422 -14.22 16.26 -13.95
N VAL A 423 -14.61 16.83 -15.09
CA VAL A 423 -13.73 17.01 -16.26
C VAL A 423 -13.08 18.39 -16.21
N TYR A 424 -11.76 18.45 -16.30
CA TYR A 424 -10.98 19.68 -16.20
C TYR A 424 -9.70 19.64 -17.05
N ALA A 425 -8.81 20.63 -16.89
CA ALA A 425 -7.57 20.78 -17.66
C ALA A 425 -7.80 20.70 -19.19
N ASP A 426 -8.65 21.60 -19.72
CA ASP A 426 -9.08 21.62 -21.13
C ASP A 426 -9.71 20.30 -21.62
N GLY A 427 -10.37 19.57 -20.71
CA GLY A 427 -10.99 18.28 -21.01
C GLY A 427 -10.01 17.11 -21.09
N LEU A 428 -8.77 17.30 -20.64
CA LEU A 428 -7.73 16.28 -20.66
C LEU A 428 -7.66 15.47 -19.36
N ALA A 429 -8.26 15.93 -18.27
CA ALA A 429 -8.25 15.22 -16.98
C ALA A 429 -9.67 15.00 -16.45
N VAL A 430 -9.85 13.88 -15.76
CA VAL A 430 -11.09 13.49 -15.08
C VAL A 430 -10.77 13.11 -13.65
N ALA A 431 -11.34 13.83 -12.70
CA ALA A 431 -11.32 13.45 -11.29
C ALA A 431 -12.51 12.56 -10.97
N MET A 432 -12.25 11.45 -10.28
CA MET A 432 -13.21 10.43 -9.87
C MET A 432 -13.40 10.35 -8.36
N ASP A 433 -12.57 11.03 -7.56
CA ASP A 433 -12.77 11.11 -6.12
C ASP A 433 -13.92 12.06 -5.79
N GLY A 434 -15.11 11.49 -5.58
CA GLY A 434 -16.28 12.27 -5.22
C GLY A 434 -16.30 12.78 -3.78
N GLY A 435 -15.26 12.50 -2.99
CA GLY A 435 -15.14 12.96 -1.61
C GLY A 435 -16.05 12.19 -0.64
N VAL A 436 -16.14 10.87 -0.76
CA VAL A 436 -16.96 10.01 0.13
C VAL A 436 -16.65 10.25 1.62
N THR A 437 -15.41 10.62 1.93
CA THR A 437 -14.93 10.97 3.28
C THR A 437 -15.43 12.33 3.79
N MET A 438 -16.06 13.13 2.93
CA MET A 438 -16.55 14.49 3.18
C MET A 438 -18.06 14.62 2.91
N ALA A 439 -18.81 13.54 3.11
CA ALA A 439 -20.23 13.43 2.75
C ALA A 439 -20.52 13.57 1.24
N GLY A 440 -19.48 13.50 0.41
CA GLY A 440 -19.64 13.33 -1.03
C GLY A 440 -20.03 11.91 -1.41
N ARG A 441 -20.05 11.62 -2.71
CA ARG A 441 -20.47 10.31 -3.23
C ARG A 441 -19.27 9.47 -3.66
N LEU A 442 -19.38 8.15 -3.44
CA LEU A 442 -18.51 7.20 -4.13
C LEU A 442 -18.95 7.13 -5.60
N LEU A 443 -18.02 7.41 -6.51
CA LEU A 443 -18.30 7.47 -7.94
C LEU A 443 -17.89 6.19 -8.65
N VAL A 444 -18.80 5.67 -9.48
CA VAL A 444 -18.55 4.61 -10.45
C VAL A 444 -19.05 5.11 -11.79
N ALA A 445 -18.18 5.18 -12.80
CA ALA A 445 -18.53 5.74 -14.11
C ALA A 445 -18.02 4.87 -15.26
N GLN A 446 -18.80 4.79 -16.33
CA GLN A 446 -18.40 4.18 -17.58
C GLN A 446 -17.55 5.15 -18.41
N LEU A 447 -16.45 4.66 -19.01
CA LEU A 447 -15.62 5.39 -19.95
C LEU A 447 -15.90 4.97 -21.41
N PRO A 448 -15.75 5.88 -22.39
CA PRO A 448 -15.54 7.32 -22.19
C PRO A 448 -16.78 7.99 -21.60
N LEU A 449 -16.60 9.07 -20.84
CA LEU A 449 -17.73 9.87 -20.34
C LEU A 449 -18.53 10.44 -21.51
N GLU A 450 -19.85 10.37 -21.44
CA GLU A 450 -20.74 11.01 -22.42
C GLU A 450 -20.49 12.53 -22.44
N ALA A 451 -20.49 13.12 -23.63
CA ALA A 451 -20.10 14.51 -23.89
C ALA A 451 -21.20 15.53 -23.59
#